data_AF-B4LVF5-F1
#
_entry.id   AF-B4LVF5-F1
#
_cell.length_a   1.000
_cell.length_b   1.000
_cell.length_c   1.000
_cell.angle_alpha   90.00
_cell.angle_beta   90.00
_cell.angle_gamma   90.00
#
_symmetry.space_group_name_H-M   'P 1'
#
loop_
_entity.id
_entity.type
_entity.pdbx_description
1 polymer ?
#
loop_
_entity_poly.entity_id
_entity_poly.type
_entity_poly.pdbx_seq_one_letter_code
_entity_poly.pdbx_strand_id
1 'polypeptide(L)'
;MLNVRFLIICFLMLGMSVALPGRESFQELRKLLRQEHQDEQQLIEKQFNEDILLWAQSLEQLGLKFMAFVEQCRPRGSRCSQRLVQRHLRSLRRGYSDLRAQLETLEINYVGKINEEQLLTPTLRAVRQVLQQYDSMLRLVNSEVYKLVNQ
;
A
#
# COMPACT_ATOMS: atom_id res chain seq x y z
N MET A 1 29.79 -7.80 71.35
CA MET A 1 28.64 -8.14 70.48
C MET A 1 28.31 -6.91 69.63
N LEU A 2 28.85 -6.84 68.41
CA LEU A 2 28.52 -5.76 67.48
C LEU A 2 27.05 -5.94 67.04
N ASN A 3 26.25 -4.90 67.29
CA ASN A 3 24.81 -4.89 67.06
C ASN A 3 24.47 -5.18 65.59
N VAL A 4 23.86 -6.34 65.34
CA VAL A 4 23.26 -6.76 64.06
C VAL A 4 22.31 -5.68 63.49
N ARG A 5 21.71 -4.87 64.38
CA ARG A 5 20.86 -3.72 64.03
C ARG A 5 21.61 -2.60 63.29
N PHE A 6 22.89 -2.38 63.56
CA PHE A 6 23.69 -1.37 62.84
C PHE A 6 24.06 -1.84 61.43
N LEU A 7 24.31 -3.13 61.24
CA LEU A 7 24.61 -3.72 59.93
C LEU A 7 23.41 -3.63 58.97
N ILE A 8 22.19 -3.83 59.47
CA ILE A 8 20.95 -3.74 58.66
C ILE A 8 20.71 -2.30 58.18
N ILE A 9 21.00 -1.29 59.02
CA ILE A 9 20.86 0.12 58.65
C ILE A 9 21.91 0.53 57.60
N CYS A 10 23.16 0.07 57.74
CA CYS A 10 24.18 0.31 56.71
C CYS A 10 23.83 -0.37 55.38
N PHE A 11 23.22 -1.56 55.40
CA PHE A 11 22.80 -2.27 54.18
C PHE A 11 21.63 -1.59 53.46
N LEU A 12 20.68 -1.00 54.21
CA LEU A 12 19.57 -0.21 53.65
C LEU A 12 20.03 1.11 53.04
N MET A 13 21.09 1.73 53.58
CA MET A 13 21.65 2.99 53.06
C MET A 13 22.52 2.81 51.80
N LEU A 14 23.01 1.59 51.51
CA LEU A 14 23.72 1.28 50.26
C LEU A 14 22.77 0.96 49.08
N GLY A 15 21.50 0.62 49.34
CA GLY A 15 20.53 0.23 48.30
C GLY A 15 19.87 1.41 47.56
N MET A 16 20.03 2.64 48.05
CA MET A 16 19.39 3.85 47.49
C MET A 16 20.35 4.71 46.66
N SER A 17 21.46 4.11 46.19
CA SER A 17 22.31 4.70 45.15
C SER A 17 21.82 4.28 43.76
N VAL A 18 20.51 4.36 43.51
CA VAL A 18 20.01 4.36 42.13
C VAL A 18 20.36 5.72 41.59
N ALA A 19 21.49 5.79 40.90
CA ALA A 19 21.91 6.96 40.15
C ALA A 19 20.70 7.45 39.34
N LEU A 20 20.18 8.63 39.72
CA LEU A 20 19.22 9.34 38.90
C LEU A 20 19.92 9.50 37.54
N PRO A 21 19.38 8.94 36.44
CA PRO A 21 20.01 9.10 35.14
C PRO A 21 20.06 10.60 34.87
N GLY A 22 21.26 11.14 34.74
CA GLY A 22 21.44 12.56 34.49
C GLY A 22 20.64 13.02 33.27
N ARG A 23 20.32 14.31 33.18
CA ARG A 23 19.59 14.90 32.03
C ARG A 23 20.15 14.47 30.66
N GLU A 24 21.45 14.13 30.59
CA GLU A 24 22.12 13.59 29.41
C GLU A 24 21.61 12.21 29.00
N SER A 25 21.39 11.30 29.96
CA SER A 25 20.79 9.97 29.70
C SER A 25 19.39 10.09 29.10
N PHE A 26 18.56 11.00 29.61
CA PHE A 26 17.22 11.25 29.04
C PHE A 26 17.29 11.90 27.64
N GLN A 27 18.30 12.75 27.38
CA GLN A 27 18.52 13.31 26.05
C GLN A 27 18.95 12.24 25.05
N GLU A 28 19.81 11.31 25.47
CA GLU A 28 20.28 10.21 24.64
C GLU A 28 19.17 9.20 24.36
N LEU A 29 18.35 8.87 25.37
CA LEU A 29 17.16 8.04 25.21
C LEU A 29 16.12 8.70 24.29
N ARG A 30 15.96 10.03 24.36
CA ARG A 30 15.11 10.79 23.44
C ARG A 30 15.65 10.81 22.01
N LYS A 31 16.97 10.80 21.83
CA LYS A 31 17.60 10.68 20.50
C LYS A 31 17.36 9.29 19.93
N LEU A 32 17.56 8.23 20.73
CA LEU A 32 17.31 6.85 20.32
C LEU A 32 15.84 6.62 19.94
N LEU A 33 14.89 7.09 20.76
CA LEU A 33 13.46 7.00 20.45
C LEU A 33 13.08 7.76 19.17
N ARG A 34 13.70 8.90 18.90
CA ARG A 34 13.49 9.62 17.63
C ARG A 34 14.05 8.84 16.45
N GLN A 35 15.20 8.22 16.61
CA GLN A 35 15.85 7.44 15.56
C GLN A 35 15.06 6.17 15.26
N GLU A 36 14.60 5.45 16.29
CA GLU A 36 13.74 4.27 16.15
C GLU A 36 12.42 4.62 15.46
N HIS A 37 11.81 5.76 15.82
CA HIS A 37 10.59 6.22 15.15
C HIS A 37 10.82 6.63 13.69
N GLN A 38 11.98 7.22 13.37
CA GLN A 38 12.36 7.53 11.99
C GLN A 38 12.59 6.27 11.17
N ASP A 39 13.25 5.26 11.73
CA ASP A 39 13.51 3.98 11.07
C ASP A 39 12.20 3.20 10.83
N GLU A 40 11.29 3.20 11.81
CA GLU A 40 9.95 2.61 11.67
C GLU A 40 9.15 3.31 10.56
N GLN A 41 9.18 4.64 10.53
CA GLN A 41 8.45 5.41 9.53
C GLN A 41 9.00 5.18 8.11
N GLN A 42 10.32 5.09 7.95
CA GLN A 42 10.96 4.73 6.68
C GLN A 42 10.57 3.31 6.23
N LEU A 43 10.45 2.37 7.15
CA LEU A 43 10.04 1.00 6.85
C LEU A 43 8.59 0.97 6.32
N ILE A 44 7.67 1.68 6.98
CA ILE A 44 6.27 1.76 6.56
C ILE A 44 6.16 2.44 5.19
N GLU A 45 6.90 3.52 4.93
CA GLU A 45 6.93 4.19 3.63
C GLU A 45 7.47 3.28 2.53
N LYS A 46 8.50 2.49 2.82
CA LYS A 46 9.02 1.50 1.88
C LYS A 46 7.97 0.44 1.55
N GLN A 47 7.27 -0.06 2.56
CA GLN A 47 6.22 -1.06 2.37
C GLN A 47 5.05 -0.51 1.55
N PHE A 48 4.65 0.74 1.80
CA PHE A 48 3.65 1.43 0.98
C PHE A 48 4.07 1.49 -0.50
N ASN A 49 5.32 1.85 -0.78
CA ASN A 49 5.83 1.92 -2.14
C ASN A 49 5.83 0.54 -2.82
N GLU A 50 6.22 -0.52 -2.10
CA GLU A 50 6.17 -1.90 -2.60
C GLU A 50 4.73 -2.33 -2.91
N ASP A 51 3.77 -2.03 -2.03
CA ASP A 51 2.37 -2.36 -2.22
C ASP A 51 1.74 -1.62 -3.41
N ILE A 52 2.06 -0.33 -3.58
CA ILE A 52 1.63 0.45 -4.75
C ILE A 52 2.25 -0.09 -6.03
N LEU A 53 3.50 -0.56 -5.99
CA LEU A 53 4.15 -1.19 -7.13
C LEU A 53 3.45 -2.51 -7.52
N LEU A 54 3.09 -3.34 -6.54
CA LEU A 54 2.32 -4.57 -6.78
C LEU A 54 0.93 -4.28 -7.37
N TRP A 55 0.28 -3.23 -6.88
CA TRP A 55 -0.96 -2.73 -7.46
C TRP A 55 -0.78 -2.30 -8.93
N ALA A 56 0.29 -1.56 -9.23
CA ALA A 56 0.59 -1.11 -10.59
C ALA A 56 0.90 -2.29 -11.54
N GLN A 57 1.63 -3.30 -11.07
CA GLN A 57 1.86 -4.54 -11.82
C GLN A 57 0.55 -5.28 -12.12
N SER A 58 -0.39 -5.30 -11.17
CA SER A 58 -1.70 -5.91 -11.37
C SER A 58 -2.50 -5.18 -12.46
N LEU A 59 -2.42 -3.85 -12.50
CA LEU A 59 -3.01 -3.04 -13.58
C LEU A 59 -2.35 -3.34 -14.94
N GLU A 60 -1.01 -3.40 -14.98
CA GLU A 60 -0.26 -3.72 -16.21
C GLU A 60 -0.68 -5.09 -16.75
N GLN A 61 -0.75 -6.11 -15.90
CA GLN A 61 -1.21 -7.44 -16.30
C GLN A 61 -2.63 -7.44 -16.87
N LEU A 62 -3.53 -6.62 -16.32
CA LEU A 62 -4.88 -6.45 -16.86
C LEU A 62 -4.85 -5.81 -18.26
N GLY A 63 -3.99 -4.81 -18.46
CA GLY A 63 -3.74 -4.18 -19.75
C GLY A 63 -3.18 -5.16 -20.79
N LEU A 64 -2.19 -5.96 -20.42
CA LEU A 64 -1.59 -6.98 -21.29
C LEU A 64 -2.62 -8.03 -21.73
N LYS A 65 -3.46 -8.52 -20.79
CA LYS A 65 -4.55 -9.46 -21.10
C LYS A 65 -5.54 -8.85 -22.09
N PHE A 66 -5.85 -7.57 -21.96
CA PHE A 66 -6.73 -6.87 -22.89
C PHE A 66 -6.10 -6.74 -24.29
N MET A 67 -4.83 -6.33 -24.36
CA MET A 67 -4.10 -6.20 -25.63
C MET A 67 -4.01 -7.54 -26.36
N ALA A 68 -3.64 -8.61 -25.66
CA ALA A 68 -3.58 -9.95 -26.24
C ALA A 68 -4.95 -10.40 -26.80
N PHE A 69 -6.04 -10.08 -26.10
CA PHE A 69 -7.38 -10.35 -26.60
C PHE A 69 -7.72 -9.53 -27.86
N VAL A 70 -7.35 -8.25 -27.89
CA VAL A 70 -7.55 -7.41 -29.08
C VAL A 70 -6.74 -7.93 -30.27
N GLU A 71 -5.49 -8.33 -30.07
CA GLU A 71 -4.64 -8.92 -31.10
C GLU A 71 -5.20 -10.23 -31.65
N GLN A 72 -5.88 -11.01 -30.81
CA GLN A 72 -6.58 -12.23 -31.24
C GLN A 72 -7.82 -11.93 -32.09
N CYS A 73 -8.57 -10.87 -31.76
CA CYS A 73 -9.84 -10.56 -32.43
C CYS A 73 -9.72 -9.61 -33.62
N ARG A 74 -8.68 -8.78 -33.68
CA ARG A 74 -8.49 -7.78 -34.74
C ARG A 74 -8.29 -8.35 -36.16
N PRO A 75 -7.60 -9.50 -36.38
CA PRO A 75 -7.38 -10.02 -37.72
C PRO A 75 -8.70 -10.37 -38.43
N ARG A 76 -8.78 -10.10 -39.74
CA ARG A 76 -9.92 -10.51 -40.57
C ARG A 76 -10.02 -12.04 -40.59
N GLY A 77 -11.22 -12.58 -40.43
CA GLY A 77 -11.47 -14.02 -40.35
C GLY A 77 -11.21 -14.65 -38.98
N SER A 78 -10.88 -13.83 -37.95
CA SER A 78 -10.83 -14.31 -36.57
C SER A 78 -12.22 -14.79 -36.11
N ARG A 79 -12.27 -15.85 -35.30
CA ARG A 79 -13.52 -16.39 -34.75
C ARG A 79 -13.91 -15.67 -33.45
N CYS A 80 -13.91 -14.34 -33.45
CA CYS A 80 -14.34 -13.57 -32.28
C CYS A 80 -15.85 -13.34 -32.27
N SER A 81 -16.57 -14.28 -31.65
CA SER A 81 -18.02 -14.13 -31.44
C SER A 81 -18.36 -13.02 -30.43
N GLN A 82 -19.53 -12.42 -30.58
CA GLN A 82 -20.06 -11.42 -29.64
C GLN A 82 -20.02 -11.88 -28.18
N ARG A 83 -20.37 -13.16 -27.96
CA ARG A 83 -20.40 -13.77 -26.65
C ARG A 83 -18.99 -13.83 -26.02
N LEU A 84 -17.96 -14.10 -26.82
CA LEU A 84 -16.57 -14.11 -26.38
C LEU A 84 -16.13 -12.70 -25.98
N VAL A 85 -16.39 -11.69 -26.83
CA VAL A 85 -16.09 -10.29 -26.55
C VAL A 85 -16.76 -9.82 -25.26
N GLN A 86 -18.06 -10.05 -25.10
CA GLN A 86 -18.79 -9.70 -23.89
C GLN A 86 -18.31 -10.43 -22.63
N ARG A 87 -17.82 -11.67 -22.76
CA ARG A 87 -17.20 -12.38 -21.62
C ARG A 87 -15.90 -11.72 -21.21
N HIS A 88 -15.04 -11.37 -22.17
CA HIS A 88 -13.78 -10.70 -21.86
C HIS A 88 -14.00 -9.33 -21.22
N LEU A 89 -14.93 -8.53 -21.73
CA LEU A 89 -15.26 -7.23 -21.12
C LEU A 89 -15.77 -7.36 -19.69
N ARG A 90 -16.60 -8.38 -19.42
CA ARG A 90 -17.02 -8.68 -18.04
C ARG A 90 -15.83 -9.04 -17.15
N SER A 91 -14.87 -9.81 -17.68
CA SER A 91 -13.63 -10.12 -16.96
C SER A 91 -12.80 -8.87 -16.67
N LEU A 92 -12.67 -7.95 -17.63
CA LEU A 92 -11.94 -6.69 -17.45
C LEU A 92 -12.62 -5.78 -16.41
N ARG A 93 -13.95 -5.69 -16.45
CA ARG A 93 -14.72 -4.93 -15.45
C ARG A 93 -14.56 -5.51 -14.04
N ARG A 94 -14.49 -6.85 -13.90
CA ARG A 94 -14.16 -7.49 -12.62
C ARG A 94 -12.76 -7.12 -12.17
N GLY A 95 -11.75 -7.27 -13.04
CA GLY A 95 -10.37 -6.88 -12.72
C GLY A 95 -10.23 -5.40 -12.32
N TYR A 96 -10.97 -4.50 -12.97
CA TYR A 96 -11.07 -3.10 -12.55
C TYR A 96 -11.64 -2.95 -11.12
N SER A 97 -12.71 -3.69 -10.81
CA SER A 97 -13.34 -3.66 -9.49
C SER A 97 -12.39 -4.18 -8.41
N ASP A 98 -11.62 -5.23 -8.73
CA ASP A 98 -10.59 -5.79 -7.84
C ASP A 98 -9.47 -4.79 -7.59
N LEU A 99 -8.95 -4.13 -8.63
CA LEU A 99 -7.93 -3.08 -8.50
C LEU A 99 -8.42 -1.90 -7.66
N ARG A 100 -9.69 -1.52 -7.80
CA ARG A 100 -10.30 -0.47 -6.99
C ARG A 100 -10.37 -0.89 -5.51
N ALA A 101 -10.82 -2.10 -5.23
CA ALA A 101 -10.91 -2.62 -3.87
C ALA A 101 -9.52 -2.74 -3.21
N GLN A 102 -8.51 -3.18 -3.96
CA GLN A 102 -7.11 -3.18 -3.52
C GLN A 102 -6.65 -1.77 -3.14
N LEU A 103 -6.94 -0.76 -3.98
CA LEU A 103 -6.58 0.63 -3.69
C LEU A 103 -7.26 1.17 -2.43
N GLU A 104 -8.55 0.88 -2.25
CA GLU A 104 -9.29 1.23 -1.03
C GLU A 104 -8.68 0.55 0.21
N THR A 105 -8.20 -0.68 0.07
CA THR A 105 -7.51 -1.41 1.14
C THR A 105 -6.16 -0.78 1.48
N LEU A 106 -5.38 -0.36 0.46
CA LEU A 106 -4.11 0.35 0.67
C LEU A 106 -4.33 1.68 1.39
N GLU A 107 -5.35 2.44 1.00
CA GLU A 107 -5.69 3.68 1.72
C GLU A 107 -5.97 3.40 3.19
N ILE A 108 -6.86 2.46 3.51
CA ILE A 108 -7.19 2.10 4.90
C ILE A 108 -5.95 1.64 5.68
N ASN A 109 -5.06 0.87 5.04
CA ASN A 109 -3.87 0.33 5.70
C ASN A 109 -2.84 1.39 6.07
N TYR A 110 -2.77 2.50 5.33
CA TYR A 110 -1.68 3.49 5.44
C TYR A 110 -2.13 4.89 5.91
N VAL A 111 -3.43 5.20 5.90
CA VAL A 111 -3.98 6.42 6.55
C VAL A 111 -3.53 6.49 8.01
N GLY A 112 -3.04 7.66 8.43
CA GLY A 112 -2.50 7.91 9.77
C GLY A 112 -1.16 7.25 10.08
N LYS A 113 -0.58 6.44 9.17
CA LYS A 113 0.69 5.73 9.40
C LYS A 113 1.87 6.28 8.59
N ILE A 114 1.58 6.94 7.47
CA ILE A 114 2.60 7.61 6.64
C ILE A 114 2.24 9.08 6.46
N ASN A 115 3.18 9.86 5.91
CA ASN A 115 2.92 11.25 5.61
C ASN A 115 1.80 11.40 4.56
N GLU A 116 0.62 11.83 5.02
CA GLU A 116 -0.57 11.89 4.18
C GLU A 116 -0.48 12.95 3.09
N GLU A 117 0.09 14.11 3.41
CA GLU A 117 0.15 15.26 2.50
C GLU A 117 1.18 15.06 1.40
N GLN A 118 2.33 14.47 1.74
CA GLN A 118 3.46 14.37 0.81
C GLN A 118 3.49 13.06 0.02
N LEU A 119 3.00 11.96 0.58
CA LEU A 119 3.16 10.64 -0.03
C LEU A 119 1.81 9.97 -0.35
N LEU A 120 0.96 9.75 0.66
CA LEU A 120 -0.27 8.97 0.50
C LEU A 120 -1.25 9.65 -0.44
N THR A 121 -1.66 10.88 -0.15
CA THR A 121 -2.71 11.59 -0.90
C THR A 121 -2.31 11.85 -2.35
N PRO A 122 -1.08 12.32 -2.66
CA PRO A 122 -0.66 12.50 -4.04
C PRO A 122 -0.65 11.19 -4.83
N THR A 123 -0.13 10.11 -4.23
CA THR A 123 -0.07 8.79 -4.86
C THR A 123 -1.47 8.23 -5.12
N LEU A 124 -2.34 8.22 -4.10
CA LEU A 124 -3.72 7.77 -4.24
C LEU A 124 -4.49 8.60 -5.27
N ARG A 125 -4.26 9.91 -5.35
CA ARG A 125 -4.88 10.78 -6.36
C ARG A 125 -4.45 10.36 -7.77
N ALA A 126 -3.15 10.18 -8.01
CA ALA A 126 -2.64 9.76 -9.30
C ALA A 126 -3.20 8.38 -9.69
N VAL A 127 -3.18 7.43 -8.75
CA VAL A 127 -3.69 6.07 -8.99
C VAL A 127 -5.19 6.06 -9.29
N ARG A 128 -6.00 6.85 -8.57
CA ARG A 128 -7.44 7.01 -8.86
C ARG A 128 -7.69 7.60 -10.25
N GLN A 129 -6.88 8.55 -10.70
CA GLN A 129 -7.00 9.11 -12.05
C GLN A 129 -6.76 8.03 -13.12
N VAL A 130 -5.75 7.19 -12.94
CA VAL A 130 -5.47 6.07 -13.85
C VAL A 130 -6.66 5.09 -13.89
N LEU A 131 -7.23 4.75 -12.73
CA LEU A 131 -8.45 3.92 -12.68
C LEU A 131 -9.64 4.57 -13.40
N GLN A 132 -9.84 5.87 -13.27
CA GLN A 132 -10.90 6.59 -13.99
C GLN A 132 -10.72 6.55 -15.50
N GLN A 133 -9.48 6.68 -15.99
CA GLN A 133 -9.17 6.54 -17.41
C GLN A 133 -9.50 5.12 -17.90
N TYR A 134 -9.17 4.10 -17.10
CA TYR A 134 -9.49 2.72 -17.43
C TYR A 134 -11.00 2.44 -17.48
N ASP A 135 -11.77 2.93 -16.50
CA ASP A 135 -13.25 2.80 -16.53
C ASP A 135 -13.85 3.52 -17.75
N SER A 136 -13.35 4.71 -18.07
CA SER A 136 -13.78 5.48 -19.25
C SER A 136 -13.53 4.69 -20.54
N MET A 137 -12.35 4.08 -20.67
CA MET A 137 -12.02 3.19 -21.79
C MET A 137 -12.97 1.99 -21.85
N LEU A 138 -13.21 1.29 -20.73
CA LEU A 138 -14.11 0.14 -20.71
C LEU A 138 -15.55 0.51 -21.11
N ARG A 139 -16.04 1.68 -20.67
CA ARG A 139 -17.36 2.18 -21.08
C ARG A 139 -17.44 2.44 -22.58
N LEU A 140 -16.42 3.10 -23.15
CA LEU A 140 -16.32 3.37 -24.58
C LEU A 140 -16.29 2.07 -25.39
N VAL A 141 -15.45 1.11 -25.00
CA VAL A 141 -15.40 -0.18 -25.67
C VAL A 141 -16.76 -0.88 -25.58
N ASN A 142 -17.39 -0.89 -24.40
CA ASN A 142 -18.69 -1.54 -24.23
C ASN A 142 -19.82 -0.90 -25.08
N SER A 143 -19.80 0.43 -25.30
CA SER A 143 -20.76 1.07 -26.22
C SER A 143 -20.51 0.74 -27.68
N GLU A 144 -19.24 0.51 -28.06
CA GLU A 144 -18.84 0.31 -29.45
C GLU A 144 -18.73 -1.18 -29.86
N VAL A 145 -18.82 -2.10 -28.90
CA VAL A 145 -18.68 -3.55 -29.11
C VAL A 145 -19.66 -4.14 -30.11
N TYR A 146 -20.87 -3.62 -30.20
CA TYR A 146 -21.84 -4.06 -31.21
C TYR A 146 -21.41 -3.71 -32.64
N LYS A 147 -20.58 -2.67 -32.82
CA LYS A 147 -20.01 -2.30 -34.13
C LYS A 147 -18.77 -3.14 -34.47
N LEU A 148 -18.05 -3.62 -33.45
CA LEU A 148 -16.81 -4.39 -33.60
C LEU A 148 -17.02 -5.87 -33.94
N VAL A 149 -18.21 -6.42 -33.69
CA VAL A 149 -18.50 -7.86 -33.88
C VAL A 149 -19.22 -8.15 -35.21
N ASN A 150 -19.74 -7.12 -35.88
CA ASN A 150 -20.44 -7.25 -37.16
C ASN A 150 -19.54 -6.95 -38.39
N GLN A 151 -18.21 -6.98 -38.21
CA GLN A 151 -17.21 -6.81 -39.27
C GLN A 151 -16.60 -8.15 -39.68
#